data_AF-A0A537X593-F1
#
_entry.id   AF-A0A537X593-F1
#
_cell.length_a   1.000
_cell.length_b   1.000
_cell.length_c   1.000
_cell.angle_alpha   90.00
_cell.angle_beta   90.00
_cell.angle_gamma   90.00
#
_symmetry.space_group_name_H-M   'P 1'
#
loop_
_entity.id
_entity.type
_entity.pdbx_description
1 polymer ?
#
loop_
_entity_poly.entity_id
_entity_poly.type
_entity_poly.pdbx_seq_one_letter_code
_entity_poly.pdbx_strand_id
1 'polypeptide(L)'
;MSFTYASESDPGPYPFGPDTPIEGGSDRHAVVIDRGDCTLYELFAARWNGGNPTAGSGAVFHLTGSRANRLRPAGWTSADAAGLPIFAGLLRYEEVMAGSVDHAIRMTVGCAHDVYLWAARHAAGTTDRRCPPREARFRLRSSFAIGRFGPKVRVVLRAMKRYGLIVADNGSDWYFQGAVDPRWSYRFIDQLKRIPASAFVAVDERACRVRSGSAAFAYGPGCPAPSSGA
;
A
#
# COMPACT_ATOMS: atom_id res chain seq x y z
N MET A 1 -5.91 24.28 4.74
CA MET A 1 -6.44 22.91 4.94
C MET A 1 -6.38 22.60 6.43
N SER A 2 -7.43 22.02 6.99
CA SER A 2 -7.45 21.55 8.39
C SER A 2 -7.61 20.02 8.48
N PHE A 3 -7.07 19.45 9.55
CA PHE A 3 -7.04 18.00 9.79
C PHE A 3 -7.76 17.63 11.08
N THR A 4 -8.51 16.53 11.07
CA THR A 4 -9.04 15.90 12.29
C THR A 4 -7.90 15.34 13.15
N TYR A 5 -6.95 14.65 12.54
CA TYR A 5 -5.75 14.08 13.16
C TYR A 5 -4.54 15.00 12.93
N ALA A 6 -4.66 16.26 13.33
CA ALA A 6 -3.64 17.28 13.06
C ALA A 6 -2.28 16.96 13.68
N SER A 7 -2.25 16.30 14.85
CA SER A 7 -1.02 15.90 15.54
C SER A 7 -0.23 14.77 14.85
N GLU A 8 -0.85 14.11 13.88
CA GLU A 8 -0.25 13.00 13.11
C GLU A 8 -0.19 13.30 11.60
N SER A 9 -0.48 14.55 11.22
CA SER A 9 -0.47 15.00 9.82
C SER A 9 0.76 15.86 9.53
N ASP A 10 1.30 15.75 8.32
CA ASP A 10 2.37 16.66 7.91
C ASP A 10 1.82 18.08 7.67
N PRO A 11 2.61 19.12 7.97
CA PRO A 11 2.25 20.47 7.60
C PRO A 11 2.22 20.61 6.07
N GLY A 12 1.25 21.39 5.58
CA GLY A 12 1.12 21.71 4.16
C GLY A 12 2.07 22.82 3.68
N PRO A 13 1.82 23.40 2.49
CA PRO A 13 0.59 23.25 1.69
C PRO A 13 0.47 21.89 0.97
N TYR A 14 -0.77 21.48 0.69
CA TYR A 14 -1.08 20.31 -0.14
C TYR A 14 -1.57 20.79 -1.51
N PRO A 15 -1.09 20.22 -2.63
CA PRO A 15 -1.59 20.52 -3.97
C PRO A 15 -2.96 19.84 -4.21
N PHE A 16 -3.97 20.27 -3.45
CA PHE A 16 -5.32 19.73 -3.48
C PHE A 16 -6.29 20.83 -3.92
N GLY A 17 -6.90 20.63 -5.08
CA GLY A 17 -7.76 21.60 -5.75
C GLY A 17 -9.18 21.06 -6.04
N PRO A 18 -10.05 21.88 -6.65
CA PRO A 18 -11.42 21.49 -7.00
C PRO A 18 -11.49 20.34 -8.03
N ASP A 19 -10.42 20.17 -8.81
CA ASP A 19 -10.25 19.17 -9.86
C ASP A 19 -9.52 17.91 -9.37
N THR A 20 -9.03 17.89 -8.12
CA THR A 20 -8.35 16.73 -7.58
C THR A 20 -9.34 15.57 -7.41
N PRO A 21 -9.12 14.43 -8.06
CA PRO A 21 -9.99 13.27 -7.90
C PRO A 21 -9.98 12.79 -6.45
N ILE A 22 -11.17 12.46 -5.94
CA ILE A 22 -11.37 11.90 -4.61
C ILE A 22 -11.98 10.53 -4.79
N GLU A 23 -11.44 9.52 -4.10
CA GLU A 23 -12.00 8.18 -4.10
C GLU A 23 -13.47 8.20 -3.64
N GLY A 24 -14.30 7.36 -4.27
CA GLY A 24 -15.66 7.12 -3.82
C GLY A 24 -15.70 6.38 -2.48
N GLY A 25 -16.90 6.26 -1.89
CA GLY A 25 -17.07 5.58 -0.61
C GLY A 25 -16.79 6.46 0.60
N SER A 26 -16.53 5.82 1.75
CA SER A 26 -16.39 6.49 3.05
C SER A 26 -15.06 7.23 3.21
N ASP A 27 -13.97 6.65 2.72
CA ASP A 27 -12.63 7.06 3.13
C ASP A 27 -12.13 8.26 2.33
N ARG A 28 -12.64 8.44 1.10
CA ARG A 28 -12.42 9.65 0.30
C ARG A 28 -10.93 10.00 0.18
N HIS A 29 -10.12 9.00 -0.15
CA HIS A 29 -8.69 9.22 -0.35
C HIS A 29 -8.45 10.17 -1.52
N ALA A 30 -7.47 11.06 -1.38
CA ALA A 30 -6.92 11.82 -2.49
C ALA A 30 -5.40 11.60 -2.54
N VAL A 31 -4.90 11.28 -3.73
CA VAL A 31 -3.48 10.97 -3.97
C VAL A 31 -2.99 11.89 -5.07
N VAL A 32 -1.98 12.71 -4.76
CA VAL A 32 -1.41 13.70 -5.69
C VAL A 32 0.10 13.53 -5.74
N ILE A 33 0.64 13.46 -6.95
CA ILE A 33 2.09 13.46 -7.17
C ILE A 33 2.49 14.76 -7.83
N ASP A 34 3.32 15.52 -7.12
CA ASP A 34 4.08 16.61 -7.72
C ASP A 34 5.30 16.03 -8.42
N ARG A 35 5.35 16.19 -9.75
CA ARG A 35 6.45 15.71 -10.59
C ARG A 35 7.66 16.63 -10.60
N GLY A 36 7.48 17.92 -10.28
CA GLY A 36 8.58 18.88 -10.18
C GLY A 36 9.43 18.58 -8.96
N ASP A 37 8.78 18.41 -7.81
CA ASP A 37 9.45 18.15 -6.54
C ASP A 37 9.58 16.67 -6.18
N CYS A 38 9.13 15.76 -7.06
CA CYS A 38 9.08 14.32 -6.83
C CYS A 38 8.49 14.00 -5.45
N THR A 39 7.33 14.54 -5.13
CA THR A 39 6.69 14.44 -3.82
C THR A 39 5.26 13.94 -3.95
N LEU A 40 4.92 12.95 -3.13
CA LEU A 40 3.61 12.34 -3.01
C LEU A 40 2.88 12.94 -1.82
N TYR A 41 1.66 13.39 -2.06
CA TYR A 41 0.74 13.93 -1.07
C TYR A 41 -0.49 13.03 -1.02
N GLU A 42 -0.84 12.56 0.17
CA GLU A 42 -2.00 11.70 0.38
C GLU A 42 -2.87 12.24 1.49
N LEU A 43 -4.18 12.18 1.28
CA LEU A 43 -5.19 12.68 2.20
C LEU A 43 -6.21 11.57 2.46
N PHE A 44 -6.59 11.38 3.72
CA PHE A 44 -7.75 10.59 4.13
C PHE A 44 -8.92 11.50 4.47
N ALA A 45 -10.15 11.06 4.24
CA ALA A 45 -11.40 11.78 4.45
C ALA A 45 -11.42 13.17 3.77
N ALA A 46 -10.86 13.27 2.56
CA ALA A 46 -10.64 14.54 1.87
C ALA A 46 -11.96 15.18 1.40
N ARG A 47 -12.07 16.50 1.60
CA ARG A 47 -13.19 17.32 1.14
C ARG A 47 -12.68 18.68 0.70
N TRP A 48 -13.06 19.12 -0.51
CA TRP A 48 -12.69 20.44 -1.04
C TRP A 48 -13.43 21.60 -0.38
N ASN A 49 -14.70 21.39 0.02
CA ASN A 49 -15.59 22.37 0.66
C ASN A 49 -15.55 23.77 0.02
N GLY A 50 -15.61 23.84 -1.32
CA GLY A 50 -15.71 25.11 -2.05
C GLY A 50 -14.55 26.08 -1.82
N GLY A 51 -13.32 25.57 -1.62
CA GLY A 51 -12.13 26.39 -1.36
C GLY A 51 -11.63 26.35 0.09
N ASN A 52 -12.34 25.67 0.99
CA ASN A 52 -11.97 25.51 2.40
C ASN A 52 -11.67 24.04 2.75
N PRO A 53 -10.61 23.44 2.18
CA PRO A 53 -10.44 22.00 2.23
C PRO A 53 -10.19 21.48 3.64
N THR A 54 -10.82 20.34 3.94
CA THR A 54 -10.65 19.57 5.19
C THR A 54 -10.26 18.14 4.86
N ALA A 55 -9.52 17.49 5.74
CA ALA A 55 -9.23 16.07 5.67
C ALA A 55 -9.18 15.46 7.07
N GLY A 56 -9.25 14.13 7.16
CA GLY A 56 -8.98 13.41 8.40
C GLY A 56 -7.50 13.51 8.76
N SER A 57 -6.64 13.08 7.84
CA SER A 57 -5.18 13.15 7.97
C SER A 57 -4.54 13.56 6.63
N GLY A 58 -3.30 14.05 6.71
CA GLY A 58 -2.46 14.32 5.55
C GLY A 58 -1.05 13.77 5.73
N ALA A 59 -0.53 13.14 4.67
CA ALA A 59 0.81 12.58 4.64
C ALA A 59 1.59 13.02 3.41
N VAL A 60 2.87 13.35 3.60
CA VAL A 60 3.79 13.78 2.56
C VAL A 60 4.98 12.83 2.50
N PHE A 61 5.24 12.29 1.32
CA PHE A 61 6.34 11.36 1.07
C PHE A 61 7.20 11.88 -0.07
N HIS A 62 8.50 12.00 0.15
CA HIS A 62 9.43 12.26 -0.94
C HIS A 62 9.67 10.97 -1.74
N LEU A 63 9.70 11.06 -3.06
CA LEU A 63 9.85 9.91 -3.95
C LEU A 63 11.30 9.70 -4.42
N THR A 64 12.20 10.64 -4.11
CA THR A 64 13.59 10.62 -4.56
C THR A 64 14.56 11.14 -3.50
N GLY A 65 15.85 10.96 -3.77
CA GLY A 65 16.96 11.46 -2.95
C GLY A 65 17.06 10.79 -1.57
N SER A 66 17.75 11.46 -0.65
CA SER A 66 18.02 10.96 0.71
C SER A 66 16.76 10.78 1.56
N ARG A 67 15.60 11.29 1.12
CA ARG A 67 14.32 11.22 1.82
C ARG A 67 13.37 10.15 1.30
N ALA A 68 13.66 9.50 0.16
CA ALA A 68 12.77 8.53 -0.50
C ALA A 68 12.32 7.37 0.40
N ASN A 69 13.16 6.98 1.36
CA ASN A 69 12.89 5.88 2.31
C ASN A 69 12.78 6.38 3.76
N ARG A 70 12.46 7.66 3.97
CA ARG A 70 12.25 8.21 5.31
C ARG A 70 10.89 7.74 5.83
N LEU A 71 10.90 7.05 6.96
CA LEU A 71 9.68 6.66 7.65
C LEU A 71 8.98 7.89 8.25
N ARG A 72 7.65 7.82 8.37
CA ARG A 72 6.89 8.75 9.22
C ARG A 72 7.35 8.62 10.69
N PRO A 73 7.11 9.64 11.54
CA PRO A 73 7.32 9.51 12.97
C PRO A 73 6.61 8.27 13.54
N ALA A 74 7.17 7.67 14.60
CA ALA A 74 6.52 6.54 15.26
C ALA A 74 5.16 6.96 15.82
N GLY A 75 4.14 6.13 15.65
CA GLY A 75 2.79 6.40 16.10
C GLY A 75 1.98 7.34 15.20
N TRP A 76 2.50 7.79 14.04
CA TRP A 76 1.77 8.65 13.13
C TRP A 76 1.06 7.85 12.04
N THR A 77 -0.26 8.02 11.94
CA THR A 77 -1.02 7.53 10.79
C THR A 77 -0.65 8.25 9.48
N SER A 78 -1.16 7.79 8.35
CA SER A 78 -1.13 8.50 7.05
C SER A 78 -2.55 8.55 6.48
N ALA A 79 -2.68 8.67 5.15
CA ALA A 79 -3.93 8.35 4.48
C ALA A 79 -4.26 6.85 4.54
N ASP A 80 -3.26 6.01 4.84
CA ASP A 80 -3.38 4.58 5.10
C ASP A 80 -3.19 4.33 6.60
N ALA A 81 -4.02 3.49 7.21
CA ALA A 81 -3.99 3.32 8.67
C ALA A 81 -2.66 2.75 9.21
N ALA A 82 -1.83 2.09 8.38
CA ALA A 82 -0.49 1.63 8.79
C ALA A 82 0.54 2.77 8.89
N GLY A 83 0.21 3.99 8.43
CA GLY A 83 1.19 5.07 8.25
C GLY A 83 2.07 4.88 7.01
N LEU A 84 1.63 4.08 6.05
CA LEU A 84 2.32 3.79 4.79
C LEU A 84 1.82 4.69 3.65
N PRO A 85 2.58 4.87 2.56
CA PRO A 85 2.08 5.50 1.35
C PRO A 85 1.15 4.56 0.57
N ILE A 86 -0.08 5.00 0.29
CA ILE A 86 -1.06 4.26 -0.53
C ILE A 86 -0.49 4.00 -1.93
N PHE A 87 -0.01 5.05 -2.61
CA PHE A 87 0.42 5.00 -4.00
C PHE A 87 1.50 3.94 -4.25
N ALA A 88 2.43 3.78 -3.31
CA ALA A 88 3.52 2.81 -3.44
C ALA A 88 3.04 1.34 -3.39
N GLY A 89 1.84 1.11 -2.87
CA GLY A 89 1.22 -0.22 -2.77
C GLY A 89 0.11 -0.48 -3.78
N LEU A 90 -0.31 0.51 -4.59
CA LEU A 90 -1.41 0.34 -5.54
C LEU A 90 -0.94 -0.38 -6.81
N LEU A 91 -1.67 -1.41 -7.23
CA LEU A 91 -1.54 -1.94 -8.60
C LEU A 91 -1.96 -0.89 -9.62
N ARG A 92 -1.11 -0.59 -10.59
CA ARG A 92 -1.39 0.39 -11.65
C ARG A 92 -1.58 -0.30 -13.00
N TYR A 93 -2.41 0.29 -13.86
CA TYR A 93 -2.74 -0.32 -15.15
C TYR A 93 -1.50 -0.39 -16.05
N GLU A 94 -0.74 0.68 -16.08
CA GLU A 94 0.44 0.86 -16.94
C GLU A 94 1.52 -0.17 -16.63
N GLU A 95 1.81 -0.46 -15.35
CA GLU A 95 2.83 -1.43 -14.95
C GLU A 95 2.42 -2.87 -15.33
N VAL A 96 1.16 -3.24 -15.10
CA VAL A 96 0.65 -4.56 -15.50
C VAL A 96 0.71 -4.72 -17.02
N MET A 97 0.39 -3.65 -17.76
CA MET A 97 0.47 -3.66 -19.22
C MET A 97 1.92 -3.64 -19.73
N ALA A 98 2.84 -2.96 -19.04
CA ALA A 98 4.28 -2.99 -19.33
C ALA A 98 4.91 -4.35 -19.03
N GLY A 99 4.31 -5.16 -18.15
CA GLY A 99 4.69 -6.55 -17.91
C GLY A 99 5.47 -6.80 -16.63
N SER A 100 5.70 -5.76 -15.82
CA SER A 100 6.33 -5.86 -14.51
C SER A 100 5.60 -4.99 -13.48
N VAL A 101 5.41 -5.54 -12.29
CA VAL A 101 5.01 -4.81 -11.08
C VAL A 101 6.14 -5.05 -10.09
N ASP A 102 6.86 -3.99 -9.76
CA ASP A 102 8.15 -4.08 -9.04
C ASP A 102 8.06 -3.64 -7.58
N HIS A 103 6.87 -3.75 -7.00
CA HIS A 103 6.61 -3.44 -5.61
C HIS A 103 5.61 -4.44 -5.02
N ALA A 104 5.47 -4.37 -3.69
CA ALA A 104 4.45 -5.11 -2.98
C ALA A 104 3.10 -4.42 -3.10
N ILE A 105 2.03 -5.19 -2.98
CA ILE A 105 0.68 -4.70 -3.20
C ILE A 105 0.01 -4.49 -1.83
N ARG A 106 -0.56 -3.31 -1.59
CA ARG A 106 -1.32 -3.05 -0.36
C ARG A 106 -2.62 -3.85 -0.36
N MET A 107 -3.01 -4.31 0.82
CA MET A 107 -4.29 -4.95 1.04
C MET A 107 -4.92 -4.51 2.35
N THR A 108 -6.23 -4.69 2.43
CA THR A 108 -7.01 -4.51 3.65
C THR A 108 -7.44 -5.85 4.25
N VAL A 109 -7.79 -5.79 5.53
CA VAL A 109 -8.26 -6.92 6.33
C VAL A 109 -9.47 -6.50 7.17
N GLY A 110 -10.38 -7.42 7.44
CA GLY A 110 -11.57 -7.20 8.28
C GLY A 110 -11.23 -6.91 9.73
N CYS A 111 -10.08 -7.39 10.19
CA CYS A 111 -9.52 -6.99 11.48
C CYS A 111 -7.99 -6.93 11.42
N ALA A 112 -7.42 -5.97 12.14
CA ALA A 112 -5.98 -5.88 12.40
C ALA A 112 -5.73 -5.90 13.91
N HIS A 113 -4.65 -6.53 14.34
CA HIS A 113 -4.20 -6.42 15.73
C HIS A 113 -3.60 -5.03 15.96
N ASP A 114 -3.76 -4.48 17.16
CA ASP A 114 -3.32 -3.13 17.53
C ASP A 114 -1.79 -3.04 17.76
N VAL A 115 -1.02 -3.60 16.84
CA VAL A 115 0.43 -3.49 16.74
C VAL A 115 0.83 -3.42 15.27
N TYR A 116 2.01 -2.86 15.00
CA TYR A 116 2.56 -2.76 13.66
C TYR A 116 3.97 -3.34 13.58
N LEU A 117 4.33 -3.88 12.41
CA LEU A 117 5.68 -4.31 12.09
C LEU A 117 6.44 -3.22 11.31
N TRP A 118 7.76 -3.36 11.17
CA TRP A 118 8.53 -2.54 10.21
C TRP A 118 8.13 -2.93 8.79
N ALA A 119 7.89 -1.99 7.85
CA ALA A 119 8.08 -0.53 7.91
C ALA A 119 6.91 0.33 8.43
N ALA A 120 5.73 -0.22 8.76
CA ALA A 120 4.61 0.57 9.29
C ALA A 120 4.97 1.37 10.56
N ARG A 121 4.21 2.46 10.76
CA ARG A 121 4.44 3.45 11.81
C ARG A 121 3.27 3.62 12.75
N HIS A 122 2.11 3.09 12.39
CA HIS A 122 0.88 3.23 13.15
C HIS A 122 0.06 1.94 13.09
N ALA A 123 -0.75 1.72 14.12
CA ALA A 123 -1.72 0.64 14.19
C ALA A 123 -3.07 1.22 14.57
N ALA A 124 -4.13 0.65 14.01
CA ALA A 124 -5.51 0.95 14.37
C ALA A 124 -6.27 -0.37 14.32
N GLY A 125 -6.47 -0.99 15.46
CA GLY A 125 -6.96 -2.35 15.49
C GLY A 125 -7.61 -2.78 16.80
N THR A 126 -7.66 -4.09 16.99
CA THR A 126 -8.18 -4.78 18.17
C THR A 126 -7.04 -5.46 18.93
N THR A 127 -7.29 -5.86 20.18
CA THR A 127 -6.36 -6.67 20.98
C THR A 127 -6.42 -8.16 20.65
N ASP A 128 -7.27 -8.58 19.71
CA ASP A 128 -7.37 -9.98 19.26
C ASP A 128 -6.14 -10.41 18.45
N ARG A 129 -5.30 -11.25 19.06
CA ARG A 129 -4.05 -11.76 18.48
C ARG A 129 -4.23 -12.67 17.26
N ARG A 130 -5.47 -13.04 16.91
CA ARG A 130 -5.77 -13.78 15.67
C ARG A 130 -5.76 -12.86 14.45
N CYS A 131 -5.95 -11.56 14.65
CA CYS A 131 -5.85 -10.57 13.59
C CYS A 131 -4.38 -10.31 13.23
N PRO A 132 -4.01 -10.16 11.95
CA PRO A 132 -2.65 -9.83 11.58
C PRO A 132 -2.26 -8.42 12.06
N PRO A 133 -0.98 -8.17 12.39
CA PRO A 133 -0.51 -6.81 12.63
C PRO A 133 -0.51 -5.99 11.34
N ARG A 134 -0.50 -4.66 11.45
CA ARG A 134 -0.14 -3.79 10.31
C ARG A 134 1.25 -4.17 9.81
N GLU A 135 1.46 -4.03 8.51
CA GLU A 135 2.67 -4.42 7.78
C GLU A 135 2.96 -5.93 7.79
N ALA A 136 2.04 -6.77 8.27
CA ALA A 136 2.16 -8.20 8.02
C ALA A 136 2.25 -8.45 6.51
N ARG A 137 3.35 -9.06 6.07
CA ARG A 137 3.57 -9.41 4.68
C ARG A 137 3.21 -10.85 4.40
N PHE A 138 2.44 -11.04 3.33
CA PHE A 138 2.04 -12.34 2.83
C PHE A 138 2.46 -12.51 1.39
N ARG A 139 3.15 -13.59 1.07
CA ARG A 139 3.67 -13.85 -0.28
C ARG A 139 3.00 -15.07 -0.89
N LEU A 140 2.67 -14.99 -2.17
CA LEU A 140 2.13 -16.12 -2.90
C LEU A 140 3.20 -17.23 -2.96
N ARG A 141 2.81 -18.47 -2.66
CA ARG A 141 3.74 -19.61 -2.70
C ARG A 141 4.37 -19.75 -4.08
N SER A 142 5.68 -20.03 -4.13
CA SER A 142 6.39 -20.27 -5.39
C SER A 142 5.78 -21.42 -6.19
N SER A 143 5.27 -22.45 -5.50
CA SER A 143 4.58 -23.61 -6.08
C SER A 143 3.17 -23.34 -6.60
N PHE A 144 2.57 -22.19 -6.32
CA PHE A 144 1.24 -21.87 -6.84
C PHE A 144 1.29 -21.76 -8.37
N ALA A 145 0.54 -22.61 -9.06
CA ALA A 145 0.54 -22.67 -10.52
C ALA A 145 -0.17 -21.46 -11.13
N ILE A 146 0.58 -20.67 -11.91
CA ILE A 146 0.07 -19.44 -12.54
C ILE A 146 -0.22 -19.61 -14.04
N GLY A 147 0.18 -20.72 -14.66
CA GLY A 147 0.07 -20.93 -16.11
C GLY A 147 -1.35 -20.87 -16.67
N ARG A 148 -2.35 -21.23 -15.85
CA ARG A 148 -3.79 -21.16 -16.21
C ARG A 148 -4.36 -19.73 -16.29
N PHE A 149 -3.61 -18.74 -15.82
CA PHE A 149 -4.07 -17.36 -15.79
C PHE A 149 -3.64 -16.60 -17.05
N GLY A 150 -4.42 -15.60 -17.43
CA GLY A 150 -4.11 -14.73 -18.55
C GLY A 150 -2.74 -14.05 -18.38
N PRO A 151 -2.05 -13.71 -19.49
CA PRO A 151 -0.69 -13.15 -19.44
C PRO A 151 -0.54 -11.95 -18.49
N LYS A 152 -1.51 -11.05 -18.46
CA LYS A 152 -1.50 -9.86 -17.58
C LYS A 152 -1.76 -10.20 -16.12
N VAL A 153 -2.61 -11.17 -15.83
CA VAL A 153 -2.80 -11.65 -14.44
C VAL A 153 -1.52 -12.32 -13.94
N ARG A 154 -0.80 -13.05 -14.80
CA ARG A 154 0.50 -13.65 -14.44
C ARG A 154 1.55 -12.60 -14.04
N VAL A 155 1.49 -11.38 -14.57
CA VAL A 155 2.35 -10.27 -14.12
C VAL A 155 2.12 -9.98 -12.65
N VAL A 156 0.85 -9.78 -12.25
CA VAL A 156 0.47 -9.54 -10.86
C VAL A 156 0.83 -10.73 -9.96
N LEU A 157 0.58 -11.96 -10.41
CA LEU A 157 0.91 -13.16 -9.63
C LEU A 157 2.42 -13.31 -9.42
N ARG A 158 3.25 -12.93 -10.39
CA ARG A 158 4.71 -12.88 -10.21
C ARG A 158 5.11 -11.82 -9.18
N ALA A 159 4.46 -10.66 -9.18
CA ALA A 159 4.68 -9.66 -8.14
C ALA A 159 4.23 -10.13 -6.76
N MET A 160 3.08 -10.80 -6.64
CA MET A 160 2.63 -11.43 -5.38
C MET A 160 3.58 -12.54 -4.91
N LYS A 161 4.20 -13.29 -5.83
CA LYS A 161 5.25 -14.26 -5.50
C LYS A 161 6.55 -13.60 -5.09
N ARG A 162 6.86 -12.43 -5.63
CA ARG A 162 8.13 -11.75 -5.41
C ARG A 162 8.06 -10.81 -4.20
N TYR A 163 7.23 -9.79 -4.28
CA TYR A 163 7.13 -8.71 -3.31
C TYR A 163 6.04 -8.93 -2.27
N GLY A 164 5.03 -9.76 -2.59
CA GLY A 164 3.94 -10.09 -1.66
C GLY A 164 2.89 -8.98 -1.51
N LEU A 165 2.03 -9.19 -0.52
CA LEU A 165 0.94 -8.31 -0.10
C LEU A 165 1.24 -7.77 1.29
N ILE A 166 0.88 -6.52 1.56
CA ILE A 166 1.11 -5.85 2.85
C ILE A 166 -0.23 -5.47 3.47
N VAL A 167 -0.46 -5.87 4.72
CA VAL A 167 -1.60 -5.40 5.52
C VAL A 167 -1.43 -3.91 5.82
N ALA A 168 -2.21 -3.07 5.14
CA ALA A 168 -2.08 -1.63 5.22
C ALA A 168 -3.27 -1.02 6.01
N ASP A 169 -4.50 -1.44 5.69
CA ASP A 169 -5.70 -0.83 6.26
C ASP A 169 -6.76 -1.83 6.73
N ASN A 170 -7.76 -1.32 7.46
CA ASN A 170 -8.99 -2.07 7.76
C ASN A 170 -9.95 -1.94 6.57
N GLY A 171 -10.70 -2.99 6.32
CA GLY A 171 -11.63 -3.04 5.19
C GLY A 171 -12.18 -4.44 5.01
N SER A 172 -12.36 -4.86 3.77
CA SER A 172 -12.76 -6.23 3.47
C SER A 172 -11.57 -7.19 3.64
N ASP A 173 -11.84 -8.40 4.11
CA ASP A 173 -10.81 -9.43 4.22
C ASP A 173 -10.18 -9.74 2.87
N TRP A 174 -8.84 -9.80 2.86
CA TRP A 174 -8.04 -10.24 1.73
C TRP A 174 -8.24 -9.40 0.46
N TYR A 175 -8.48 -8.10 0.64
CA TYR A 175 -8.79 -7.18 -0.44
C TYR A 175 -7.55 -6.39 -0.85
N PHE A 176 -6.89 -6.77 -1.95
CA PHE A 176 -5.78 -6.00 -2.53
C PHE A 176 -6.29 -4.98 -3.55
N GLN A 177 -5.66 -3.81 -3.56
CA GLN A 177 -6.17 -2.63 -4.29
C GLN A 177 -5.32 -2.28 -5.51
N GLY A 178 -6.01 -1.75 -6.53
CA GLY A 178 -5.39 -1.10 -7.67
C GLY A 178 -5.89 0.34 -7.81
N ALA A 179 -5.15 1.15 -8.55
CA ALA A 179 -5.59 2.47 -8.96
C ALA A 179 -6.89 2.35 -9.79
N VAL A 180 -7.81 3.28 -9.55
CA VAL A 180 -9.07 3.35 -10.29
C VAL A 180 -8.76 3.65 -11.75
N ASP A 181 -9.05 2.68 -12.62
CA ASP A 181 -8.80 2.80 -14.05
C ASP A 181 -9.93 2.11 -14.84
N PRO A 182 -10.63 2.80 -15.75
CA PRO A 182 -11.73 2.21 -16.51
C PRO A 182 -11.28 1.11 -17.48
N ARG A 183 -9.97 1.00 -17.76
CA ARG A 183 -9.42 -0.02 -18.67
C ARG A 183 -9.27 -1.39 -18.00
N TRP A 184 -9.45 -1.48 -16.68
CA TRP A 184 -9.51 -2.78 -16.01
C TRP A 184 -10.74 -3.58 -16.45
N SER A 185 -10.52 -4.66 -17.19
CA SER A 185 -11.62 -5.56 -17.56
C SER A 185 -12.11 -6.41 -16.38
N TYR A 186 -13.42 -6.67 -16.32
CA TYR A 186 -13.99 -7.61 -15.35
C TYR A 186 -13.31 -8.99 -15.40
N ARG A 187 -13.02 -9.52 -16.60
CA ARG A 187 -12.32 -10.79 -16.78
C ARG A 187 -10.93 -10.83 -16.12
N PHE A 188 -10.21 -9.71 -16.12
CA PHE A 188 -8.92 -9.61 -15.43
C PHE A 188 -9.11 -9.64 -13.91
N ILE A 189 -10.04 -8.83 -13.41
CA ILE A 189 -10.36 -8.74 -11.97
C ILE A 189 -10.88 -10.08 -11.44
N ASP A 190 -11.77 -10.76 -12.17
CA ASP A 190 -12.37 -12.03 -11.74
C ASP A 190 -11.37 -13.16 -11.66
N GLN A 191 -10.28 -13.11 -12.42
CA GLN A 191 -9.18 -14.05 -12.27
C GLN A 191 -8.39 -13.80 -10.98
N LEU A 192 -8.14 -12.55 -10.64
CA LEU A 192 -7.45 -12.20 -9.38
C LEU A 192 -8.26 -12.62 -8.15
N LYS A 193 -9.59 -12.52 -8.20
CA LYS A 193 -10.48 -13.00 -7.13
C LYS A 193 -10.43 -14.51 -6.88
N ARG A 194 -9.90 -15.32 -7.81
CA ARG A 194 -9.79 -16.79 -7.67
C ARG A 194 -8.58 -17.23 -6.88
N ILE A 195 -7.71 -16.32 -6.45
CA ILE A 195 -6.50 -16.66 -5.69
C ILE A 195 -6.91 -16.83 -4.23
N PRO A 196 -6.86 -18.05 -3.66
CA PRO A 196 -7.27 -18.25 -2.28
C PRO A 196 -6.21 -17.71 -1.32
N ALA A 197 -6.64 -17.18 -0.16
CA ALA A 197 -5.72 -16.75 0.90
C ALA A 197 -4.77 -17.87 1.35
N SER A 198 -5.21 -19.14 1.33
CA SER A 198 -4.39 -20.32 1.66
C SER A 198 -3.19 -20.53 0.73
N ALA A 199 -3.17 -19.91 -0.46
CA ALA A 199 -2.03 -19.94 -1.36
C ALA A 199 -0.87 -19.06 -0.90
N PHE A 200 -1.05 -18.24 0.15
CA PHE A 200 -0.05 -17.33 0.65
C PHE A 200 0.62 -17.86 1.93
N VAL A 201 1.81 -17.32 2.20
CA VAL A 201 2.58 -17.57 3.42
C VAL A 201 3.00 -16.25 4.03
N ALA A 202 3.02 -16.18 5.37
CA ALA A 202 3.62 -15.07 6.08
C ALA A 202 5.13 -15.01 5.80
N VAL A 203 5.67 -13.79 5.74
CA VAL A 203 7.09 -13.53 5.52
C VAL A 203 7.68 -12.88 6.78
N ASP A 204 8.80 -13.41 7.27
CA ASP A 204 9.62 -12.71 8.27
C ASP A 204 10.53 -11.70 7.56
N GLU A 205 10.30 -10.42 7.83
CA GLU A 205 10.99 -9.32 7.16
C GLU A 205 12.16 -8.75 7.96
N ARG A 206 12.46 -9.29 9.15
CA ARG A 206 13.47 -8.72 10.06
C ARG A 206 14.83 -8.54 9.40
N ALA A 207 15.22 -9.49 8.55
CA ALA A 207 16.48 -9.49 7.82
C ALA A 207 16.43 -8.69 6.51
N CYS A 208 15.26 -8.23 6.07
CA CYS A 208 15.10 -7.44 4.84
C CYS A 208 15.34 -5.95 5.08
N ARG A 209 15.33 -5.52 6.34
CA ARG A 209 15.54 -4.14 6.75
C ARG A 209 16.99 -3.73 6.59
N VAL A 210 17.25 -2.78 5.70
CA VAL A 210 18.61 -2.26 5.45
C VAL A 210 19.11 -1.44 6.64
N ARG A 211 18.27 -0.58 7.21
CA ARG A 211 18.64 0.30 8.33
C ARG A 211 17.44 0.59 9.23
N SER A 212 17.68 0.74 10.53
CA SER A 212 16.67 1.23 11.47
C SER A 212 16.18 2.64 11.08
N GLY A 213 14.88 2.91 11.25
CA GLY A 213 14.31 4.22 10.94
C GLY A 213 14.14 4.54 9.44
N SER A 214 14.36 3.56 8.55
CA SER A 214 14.15 3.72 7.11
C SER A 214 13.24 2.61 6.55
N ALA A 215 12.46 2.93 5.53
CA ALA A 215 11.69 1.97 4.74
C ALA A 215 12.57 1.15 3.77
N ALA A 216 13.88 1.41 3.72
CA ALA A 216 14.77 0.76 2.77
C ALA A 216 14.78 -0.77 2.97
N PHE A 217 14.39 -1.47 1.91
CA PHE A 217 14.27 -2.91 1.83
C PHE A 217 15.34 -3.46 0.88
N ALA A 218 15.99 -4.56 1.27
CA ALA A 218 16.88 -5.30 0.38
C ALA A 218 16.78 -6.81 0.62
N TYR A 219 16.82 -7.58 -0.47
CA TYR A 219 17.07 -9.01 -0.38
C TYR A 219 18.56 -9.27 -0.09
N GLY A 220 18.86 -10.30 0.68
CA GLY A 220 20.21 -10.65 1.10
C GLY A 220 20.26 -11.85 2.05
N PRO A 221 21.41 -12.10 2.70
CA PRO A 221 21.51 -13.12 3.74
C PRO A 221 20.44 -12.93 4.81
N GLY A 222 19.60 -13.95 5.04
CA GLY A 222 18.47 -13.88 5.97
C GLY A 222 17.17 -13.30 5.39
N CYS A 223 17.23 -12.54 4.29
CA CYS A 223 16.07 -12.12 3.50
C CYS A 223 16.22 -12.60 2.05
N PRO A 224 16.12 -13.91 1.80
CA PRO A 224 16.38 -14.44 0.47
C PRO A 224 15.36 -13.89 -0.52
N ALA A 225 15.86 -13.49 -1.69
CA ALA A 225 15.01 -13.18 -2.82
C ALA A 225 14.11 -14.40 -3.11
N PRO A 226 12.79 -14.21 -3.23
CA PRO A 226 11.90 -15.27 -3.68
C PRO A 226 12.39 -15.83 -5.01
N SER A 227 12.28 -17.16 -5.18
CA SER A 227 12.65 -17.79 -6.43
C SER A 227 11.89 -17.14 -7.58
N SER A 228 12.61 -16.77 -8.63
CA SER A 228 12.11 -16.02 -9.79
C SER A 228 11.21 -16.84 -10.71
N GLY A 229 10.42 -17.76 -10.15
CA GLY A 229 9.66 -18.78 -10.87
C GLY A 229 9.04 -18.23 -12.15
N ALA A 230 9.60 -18.71 -13.26
CA ALA A 230 9.24 -18.33 -14.64
C ALA A 230 7.76 -18.58 -14.93
#